data_AF-A0A959END5-F1
#
_entry.id   AF-A0A959END5-F1
#
_cell.length_a   1.000
_cell.length_b   1.000
_cell.length_c   1.000
_cell.angle_alpha   90.00
_cell.angle_beta   90.00
_cell.angle_gamma   90.00
#
_symmetry.space_group_name_H-M   'P 1'
#
loop_
_entity.id
_entity.type
_entity.pdbx_description
1 polymer ?
#
loop_
_entity_poly.entity_id
_entity_poly.type
_entity_poly.pdbx_seq_one_letter_code
_entity_poly.pdbx_strand_id
1 'polypeptide(L)' 'RSCERFRLLSLHINDDHLRKFYYKFMVSEAGHYRLFLELAKRYHPEEKVRDRWKEFLAFEAQVMEELELRG' A
#
# COMPACT_ATOMS: atom_id res chain seq x y z
N ARG A 1 -2.10 0.53 -1.02
CA ARG A 1 -2.97 -0.69 -1.11
C ARG A 1 -2.47 -2.00 -0.49
N SER A 2 -1.41 -2.65 -0.99
CA SER A 2 -1.10 -4.06 -0.65
C SER A 2 -0.87 -4.32 0.85
N CYS A 3 -0.19 -3.39 1.51
CA CYS A 3 0.03 -3.40 2.96
C CYS A 3 -1.29 -3.51 3.76
N GLU A 4 -2.33 -2.78 3.37
CA GLU A 4 -3.63 -2.77 4.06
C GLU A 4 -4.38 -4.10 3.89
N ARG A 5 -4.38 -4.66 2.67
CA ARG A 5 -4.96 -5.98 2.40
C ARG A 5 -4.24 -7.09 3.17
N PHE A 6 -2.91 -7.09 3.15
CA PHE A 6 -2.12 -8.07 3.88
C PHE A 6 -2.30 -7.93 5.39
N ARG A 7 -2.48 -6.71 5.90
CA ARG A 7 -2.84 -6.49 7.31
C ARG A 7 -4.17 -7.15 7.66
N LEU A 8 -5.23 -6.91 6.88
CA LEU A 8 -6.54 -7.52 7.12
C LEU A 8 -6.47 -9.05 7.06
N LEU A 9 -5.77 -9.62 6.07
CA LEU A 9 -5.55 -11.06 5.98
C LEU A 9 -4.78 -11.59 7.18
N SER A 10 -3.72 -10.91 7.62
CA SER A 10 -2.92 -11.33 8.79
C SER A 10 -3.69 -11.30 10.11
N LEU A 11 -4.77 -10.51 10.19
CA LEU A 11 -5.62 -10.39 11.39
C LEU A 11 -6.80 -11.36 11.39
N HIS A 12 -7.40 -11.62 10.22
CA HIS A 12 -8.70 -12.28 10.14
C HIS A 12 -8.68 -13.66 9.46
N ILE A 13 -7.58 -14.07 8.81
CA ILE A 13 -7.52 -15.42 8.25
C ILE A 13 -7.37 -16.46 9.37
N ASN A 14 -8.15 -17.55 9.29
CA ASN A 14 -8.19 -18.58 10.33
C ASN A 14 -6.93 -19.46 10.36
N ASP A 15 -6.13 -19.45 9.30
CA ASP A 15 -4.90 -20.24 9.20
C ASP A 15 -3.69 -19.49 9.81
N ASP A 16 -3.12 -20.05 10.87
CA ASP A 16 -1.98 -19.48 11.60
C ASP A 16 -0.71 -19.32 10.77
N HIS A 17 -0.47 -20.24 9.83
CA HIS A 17 0.68 -20.16 8.93
C HIS A 17 0.51 -19.01 7.95
N LEU A 18 -0.67 -18.89 7.34
CA LEU A 18 -1.00 -17.79 6.44
C LEU A 18 -1.01 -16.44 7.15
N ARG A 19 -1.48 -16.36 8.41
CA ARG A 19 -1.38 -15.13 9.21
C ARG A 19 0.06 -14.63 9.33
N LYS A 20 0.98 -15.52 9.73
CA LYS A 20 2.41 -15.19 9.86
C LYS A 20 3.04 -14.83 8.53
N PHE A 21 2.64 -15.50 7.45
CA PHE A 21 3.08 -15.21 6.10
C PHE A 21 2.66 -13.81 5.64
N TYR A 22 1.36 -13.49 5.70
CA TYR A 22 0.84 -12.18 5.29
C TYR A 22 1.36 -11.03 6.17
N TYR A 23 1.63 -11.28 7.44
CA TYR A 23 2.29 -10.30 8.31
C TYR A 23 3.69 -9.92 7.80
N LYS A 24 4.51 -10.91 7.40
CA LYS A 24 5.85 -10.63 6.84
C LYS A 24 5.76 -9.84 5.53
N PHE A 25 4.79 -10.16 4.67
CA PHE A 25 4.54 -9.41 3.44
C PHE A 25 4.14 -7.96 3.72
N MET A 26 3.23 -7.74 4.67
CA MET A 26 2.83 -6.40 5.10
C MET A 26 4.03 -5.53 5.49
N VAL A 27 4.96 -6.09 6.29
CA VAL A 27 6.19 -5.40 6.70
C VAL A 27 7.09 -5.07 5.51
N SER A 28 7.25 -5.98 4.55
CA SER A 28 8.05 -5.72 3.33
C SER A 28 7.46 -4.59 2.48
N GLU A 29 6.14 -4.59 2.30
CA GLU A 29 5.42 -3.56 1.54
C GLU A 29 5.51 -2.18 2.20
N ALA A 30 5.55 -2.13 3.55
CA ALA A 30 5.80 -0.91 4.30
C ALA A 30 7.21 -0.33 4.00
N GLY A 31 8.21 -1.19 3.80
CA GLY A 31 9.53 -0.76 3.36
C GLY A 31 9.54 -0.22 1.94
N HIS A 32 8.81 -0.88 1.03
CA HIS A 32 8.75 -0.51 -0.38
C HIS A 32 8.16 0.89 -0.60
N TYR A 33 7.00 1.23 0.00
CA TYR A 33 6.40 2.55 -0.24
C TYR A 33 7.31 3.69 0.24
N ARG A 34 7.97 3.50 1.40
CA ARG A 34 8.91 4.48 1.93
C ARG A 34 10.09 4.65 0.98
N LEU A 35 10.68 3.55 0.51
CA LEU A 35 11.80 3.59 -0.43
C LEU A 35 11.44 4.37 -1.70
N PHE A 36 10.27 4.11 -2.30
CA PHE A 36 9.85 4.83 -3.51
C PHE A 36 9.64 6.32 -3.28
N LEU A 37 9.06 6.72 -2.14
CA LEU A 37 8.90 8.14 -1.79
C LEU A 37 10.25 8.82 -1.54
N GLU A 38 11.17 8.16 -0.83
CA GLU A 38 12.53 8.67 -0.61
C GLU A 38 13.29 8.85 -1.94
N LEU A 39 13.18 7.87 -2.84
CA LEU A 39 13.74 7.99 -4.19
C LEU A 39 13.12 9.16 -4.95
N ALA A 40 11.80 9.33 -4.93
CA ALA A 40 11.13 10.44 -5.59
C ALA A 40 11.61 11.80 -5.04
N LYS A 41 11.75 11.93 -3.71
CA LYS A 41 12.28 13.13 -3.05
C LYS A 41 13.75 13.40 -3.35
N ARG A 42 14.52 12.37 -3.69
CA ARG A 42 15.93 12.54 -4.12
C ARG A 42 16.05 13.20 -5.49
N TYR A 43 15.12 12.93 -6.41
CA TYR A 43 15.18 13.43 -7.79
C TYR A 43 14.28 14.65 -8.04
N HIS A 44 13.34 14.94 -7.15
CA HIS A 44 12.39 16.04 -7.29
C HIS A 44 12.17 16.80 -5.96
N PRO A 45 11.79 18.08 -6.01
CA PRO A 45 11.43 18.84 -4.80
C PRO A 45 10.34 18.13 -4.00
N GLU A 46 10.49 18.14 -2.67
CA GLU A 46 9.57 17.43 -1.77
C GLU A 46 8.11 17.88 -1.94
N GLU A 47 7.86 19.17 -2.14
CA GLU A 47 6.52 19.71 -2.39
C GLU A 47 5.86 19.08 -3.62
N LYS A 48 6.60 19.01 -4.74
CA LYS A 48 6.12 18.37 -5.98
C LYS A 48 5.81 16.89 -5.78
N VAL A 49 6.65 16.17 -5.04
CA VAL A 49 6.44 14.75 -4.72
C VAL A 49 5.21 14.58 -3.85
N ARG A 50 5.03 15.44 -2.84
CA ARG A 50 3.87 15.41 -1.94
C ARG A 50 2.56 15.72 -2.64
N ASP A 51 2.54 16.69 -3.54
CA ASP A 51 1.34 17.05 -4.28
C ASP A 51 0.94 15.93 -5.24
N ARG A 52 1.92 15.39 -5.98
CA ARG A 52 1.70 14.20 -6.83
C ARG A 52 1.23 12.99 -6.02
N TRP A 53 1.77 12.79 -4.83
CA TRP A 53 1.34 11.72 -3.94
C TRP A 53 -0.13 11.86 -3.51
N LYS A 54 -0.56 13.09 -3.18
CA LYS A 54 -1.98 13.35 -2.86
C LYS A 54 -2.90 13.11 -4.07
N GLU A 55 -2.49 13.53 -5.27
CA GLU A 55 -3.23 13.24 -6.50
C GLU A 55 -3.43 11.74 -6.69
N PHE A 56 -2.37 10.95 -6.50
CA PHE A 56 -2.45 9.49 -6.61
C PHE A 56 -3.33 8.85 -5.53
N LEU A 57 -3.31 9.35 -4.29
CA LEU A 57 -4.21 8.87 -3.25
C LEU A 57 -5.68 9.16 -3.57
N ALA A 58 -5.97 10.36 -4.09
CA ALA A 58 -7.33 10.73 -4.50
C ALA A 58 -7.81 9.86 -5.68
N PHE A 59 -6.94 9.62 -6.65
CA PHE A 59 -7.26 8.74 -7.78
C PHE A 59 -7.40 7.28 -7.36
N GLU A 60 -6.54 6.77 -6.46
CA GLU A 60 -6.67 5.41 -5.92
C GLU A 60 -8.03 5.22 -5.23
N ALA A 61 -8.49 6.21 -4.46
CA ALA A 61 -9.81 6.16 -3.83
C ALA A 61 -10.95 6.03 -4.86
N GLN A 62 -10.90 6.78 -5.96
CA GLN A 62 -11.87 6.66 -7.05
C GLN A 62 -11.83 5.27 -7.69
N VAL A 63 -10.64 4.77 -8.01
CA VAL A 63 -10.46 3.42 -8.57
C VAL A 63 -10.99 2.35 -7.62
N MET A 64 -10.90 2.55 -6.30
CA MET A 64 -11.44 1.62 -5.31
C MET A 64 -12.97 1.58 -5.30
N GLU A 65 -13.65 2.70 -5.59
CA GLU A 65 -15.11 2.76 -5.70
C GLU A 65 -15.61 2.04 -6.97
N GLU A 66 -14.85 2.13 -8.06
CA GLU A 66 -15.18 1.50 -9.34
C GLU A 66 -14.79 0.00 -9.40
N LEU A 67 -14.05 -0.49 -8.40
CA LEU A 67 -13.51 -1.84 -8.44
C LEU A 67 -14.59 -2.86 -8.07
N GLU A 68 -15.14 -3.52 -9.10
CA GLU A 68 -16.09 -4.61 -8.90
C GLU A 68 -15.47 -5.78 -8.11
N LEU A 69 -16.30 -6.41 -7.28
CA LEU A 69 -15.94 -7.63 -6.57
C LEU A 69 -15.75 -8.76 -7.60
N ARG A 70 -14.50 -9.18 -7.80
CA ARG A 70 -14.19 -10.39 -8.57
C ARG A 70 -14.07 -11.57 -7.60
N GLY A 71 -15.01 -12.50 -7.72
CA GLY A 71 -15.04 -13.79 -7.02
C GLY A 71 -14.63 -14.93 -7.93
#